data_AF-A0A536GLU2-F1
#
_entry.id   AF-A0A536GLU2-F1
#
_cell.length_a   1.000
_cell.length_b   1.000
_cell.length_c   1.000
_cell.angle_alpha   90.00
_cell.angle_beta   90.00
_cell.angle_gamma   90.00
#
_symmetry.space_group_name_H-M   'P 1'
#
loop_
_entity.id
_entity.type
_entity.pdbx_description
1 polymer ?
#
loop_
_entity_poly.entity_id
_entity_poly.type
_entity_poly.pdbx_seq_one_letter_code
_entity_poly.pdbx_strand_id
1 'polypeptide(L)'
;MRLSSLLVVAAIVGAAFGVAFVVASGPLLSVYGITLDKAGTLVAQLFGALLIGLAVLNWFARNVTDPEARQAVVYGNLVGDAIGFVVILIGQLAGIANAVGWSSVAIYLLLALGFAYVQVMQPRSA
;
A
#
# COMPACT_ATOMS: atom_id res chain seq x y z
N MET A 1 15.52 -5.25 8.13
CA MET A 1 14.50 -4.54 8.95
C MET A 1 13.77 -5.55 9.84
N ARG A 2 13.27 -5.14 11.02
CA ARG A 2 12.34 -5.99 11.80
C ARG A 2 10.95 -5.92 11.16
N LEU A 3 10.25 -7.06 11.05
CA LEU A 3 8.90 -7.14 10.45
C LEU A 3 7.92 -6.15 11.11
N SER A 4 7.96 -6.03 12.44
CA SER A 4 7.12 -5.09 13.20
C SER A 4 7.28 -3.64 12.72
N SER A 5 8.52 -3.20 12.46
CA SER A 5 8.78 -1.85 11.96
C SER A 5 8.21 -1.64 10.55
N LEU A 6 8.34 -2.64 9.67
CA LEU A 6 7.78 -2.58 8.32
C LEU A 6 6.25 -2.51 8.34
N LEU A 7 5.61 -3.32 9.19
CA LEU A 7 4.16 -3.29 9.37
C LEU A 7 3.66 -1.95 9.93
N VAL A 8 4.40 -1.33 10.84
CA VAL A 8 4.08 0.02 11.33
C VAL A 8 4.16 1.05 10.20
N VAL A 9 5.20 1.01 9.37
CA VAL A 9 5.33 1.92 8.22
C VAL A 9 4.17 1.71 7.25
N ALA A 10 3.88 0.47 6.86
CA ALA A 10 2.76 0.14 5.99
C ALA A 10 1.42 0.59 6.58
N ALA A 11 1.22 0.45 7.89
CA ALA A 11 0.02 0.90 8.59
C ALA A 11 -0.14 2.43 8.54
N ILE A 12 0.94 3.18 8.82
CA ILE A 12 0.89 4.65 8.79
C ILE A 12 0.62 5.15 7.37
N VAL A 13 1.31 4.60 6.37
CA VAL A 13 1.11 4.96 4.96
C VAL A 13 -0.31 4.63 4.51
N GLY A 14 -0.79 3.41 4.78
CA GLY A 14 -2.15 2.99 4.44
C GLY A 14 -3.23 3.83 5.13
N ALA A 15 -3.02 4.21 6.40
CA ALA A 15 -3.96 5.07 7.12
C ALA A 15 -3.98 6.49 6.53
N ALA A 16 -2.81 7.09 6.26
CA ALA A 16 -2.71 8.44 5.73
C ALA A 16 -3.37 8.55 4.34
N PHE A 17 -3.00 7.67 3.41
CA PHE A 17 -3.60 7.65 2.08
C PHE A 17 -5.06 7.19 2.13
N GLY A 18 -5.38 6.17 2.93
CA GLY A 18 -6.73 5.64 3.04
C GLY A 18 -7.73 6.69 3.52
N VAL A 19 -7.40 7.42 4.59
CA VAL A 19 -8.23 8.53 5.08
C VAL A 19 -8.35 9.61 4.00
N ALA A 20 -7.24 10.03 3.38
CA ALA A 20 -7.26 11.05 2.34
C ALA A 20 -8.15 10.64 1.14
N PHE A 21 -8.10 9.38 0.71
CA PHE A 21 -8.96 8.85 -0.35
C PHE A 21 -10.44 8.81 0.03
N VAL A 22 -10.77 8.46 1.28
CA VAL A 22 -12.17 8.42 1.74
C VAL A 22 -12.77 9.83 1.83
N VAL A 23 -12.06 10.77 2.45
CA VAL A 23 -12.60 12.09 2.78
C VAL A 23 -12.37 13.14 1.70
N ALA A 24 -11.32 12.99 0.91
CA ALA A 24 -10.82 14.03 0.00
C ALA A 24 -10.15 13.45 -1.26
N SER A 25 -10.71 12.39 -1.87
CA SER A 25 -10.16 11.77 -3.09
C SER A 25 -9.93 12.75 -4.23
N GLY A 26 -10.88 13.67 -4.48
CA GLY A 26 -10.75 14.70 -5.52
C GLY A 26 -9.55 15.63 -5.29
N PRO A 27 -9.48 16.35 -4.15
CA PRO A 27 -8.32 17.17 -3.81
C PRO A 27 -7.00 16.40 -3.74
N LEU A 28 -7.01 15.15 -3.27
CA LEU A 28 -5.81 14.32 -3.23
C LEU A 28 -5.31 14.04 -4.65
N LEU A 29 -6.18 13.55 -5.53
CA LEU A 29 -5.79 13.16 -6.89
C LEU A 29 -5.55 14.35 -7.83
N SER A 30 -6.08 15.53 -7.54
CA SER A 30 -5.75 16.73 -8.29
C SER A 30 -4.28 17.14 -8.15
N VAL A 31 -3.63 16.82 -7.02
CA VAL A 31 -2.16 16.98 -6.84
C VAL A 31 -1.38 16.13 -7.85
N TYR A 32 -1.91 14.95 -8.18
CA TYR A 32 -1.36 14.06 -9.21
C TYR A 32 -1.75 14.48 -10.64
N GLY A 33 -2.51 15.56 -10.80
CA GLY A 33 -3.03 16.00 -12.10
C GLY A 33 -4.21 15.17 -12.60
N ILE A 34 -4.84 14.37 -11.73
CA ILE A 34 -5.95 13.48 -12.08
C ILE A 34 -7.27 14.15 -11.68
N THR A 35 -8.23 14.13 -12.61
CA THR A 35 -9.62 14.54 -12.35
C THR A 35 -10.52 13.32 -12.27
N LEU A 36 -11.36 13.25 -11.24
CA LEU A 36 -12.34 12.18 -11.05
C LEU A 36 -13.74 12.63 -11.45
N ASP A 37 -14.48 11.76 -12.13
CA ASP A 37 -15.93 11.85 -12.23
C ASP A 37 -16.60 11.25 -10.98
N LYS A 38 -17.94 11.21 -10.96
CA LYS A 38 -18.68 10.69 -9.79
C LYS A 38 -18.38 9.21 -9.54
N ALA A 39 -18.26 8.40 -10.60
CA ALA A 39 -17.96 6.98 -10.47
C ALA A 39 -16.53 6.75 -9.98
N GLY A 40 -15.55 7.46 -10.54
CA GLY A 40 -14.16 7.43 -10.10
C GLY A 40 -13.98 7.91 -8.67
N THR A 41 -14.76 8.90 -8.22
CA THR A 41 -14.78 9.36 -6.82
C THR A 41 -15.21 8.23 -5.88
N LEU A 42 -16.30 7.53 -6.20
CA LEU A 42 -16.79 6.40 -5.39
C LEU A 42 -15.76 5.27 -5.33
N VAL A 43 -15.16 4.90 -6.47
CA VAL A 43 -14.11 3.87 -6.52
C VAL A 43 -12.89 4.27 -5.70
N ALA A 44 -12.46 5.54 -5.78
CA ALA A 44 -11.35 6.06 -5.00
C ALA A 44 -11.64 6.01 -3.49
N GLN A 45 -12.87 6.30 -3.06
CA GLN A 45 -13.27 6.19 -1.66
C GLN A 45 -13.29 4.73 -1.18
N LEU A 46 -13.80 3.80 -1.99
CA LEU A 46 -13.77 2.37 -1.69
C LEU A 46 -12.33 1.85 -1.59
N PHE A 47 -11.45 2.30 -2.48
CA PHE A 47 -10.03 2.02 -2.41
C PHE A 47 -9.41 2.57 -1.12
N GLY A 48 -9.77 3.80 -0.73
CA GLY A 48 -9.38 4.37 0.55
C GLY A 48 -9.83 3.54 1.75
N ALA A 49 -11.06 3.02 1.73
CA ALA A 49 -11.59 2.14 2.78
C ALA A 49 -10.80 0.83 2.88
N LEU A 50 -10.40 0.24 1.74
CA LEU A 50 -9.53 -0.94 1.72
C LEU A 50 -8.15 -0.64 2.31
N LEU A 51 -7.55 0.52 1.99
CA LEU A 51 -6.28 0.95 2.57
C LEU A 51 -6.35 1.15 4.08
N ILE A 52 -7.45 1.71 4.60
CA ILE A 52 -7.69 1.81 6.05
C ILE A 52 -7.79 0.42 6.68
N GLY A 53 -8.53 -0.51 6.05
CA GLY A 53 -8.62 -1.89 6.52
C GLY A 53 -7.25 -2.58 6.61
N LEU A 54 -6.42 -2.43 5.57
CA LEU A 54 -5.04 -2.92 5.56
C LEU A 54 -4.17 -2.25 6.61
N ALA A 55 -4.36 -0.94 6.83
CA ALA A 55 -3.63 -0.22 7.87
C ALA A 55 -3.93 -0.75 9.27
N VAL A 56 -5.21 -1.00 9.56
CA VAL A 56 -5.66 -1.62 10.81
C VAL A 56 -5.07 -3.03 10.95
N LEU A 57 -5.16 -3.85 9.89
CA LEU A 57 -4.59 -5.20 9.89
C LEU A 57 -3.08 -5.17 10.18
N ASN A 58 -2.32 -4.35 9.48
CA ASN A 58 -0.88 -4.21 9.66
C ASN A 58 -0.53 -3.67 11.05
N TRP A 59 -1.31 -2.73 11.57
CA TRP A 59 -1.14 -2.25 12.93
C TRP A 59 -1.26 -3.40 13.92
N PHE A 60 -2.35 -4.15 13.92
CA PHE A 60 -2.52 -5.26 14.87
C PHE A 60 -1.54 -6.41 14.64
N ALA A 61 -1.18 -6.70 13.39
CA ALA A 61 -0.22 -7.74 13.04
C ALA A 61 1.21 -7.47 13.54
N ARG A 62 1.57 -6.20 13.83
CA ARG A 62 2.92 -5.80 14.25
C ARG A 62 3.45 -6.53 15.50
N ASN A 63 2.55 -7.03 16.34
CA ASN A 63 2.86 -7.71 17.60
C ASN A 63 2.54 -9.22 17.58
N VAL A 64 1.96 -9.74 16.49
CA VAL A 64 1.69 -11.18 16.36
C VAL A 64 3.01 -11.94 16.43
N THR A 65 3.06 -13.05 17.16
CA THR A 65 4.27 -13.91 17.29
C THR A 65 4.14 -15.23 16.55
N ASP A 66 2.91 -15.65 16.23
CA ASP A 66 2.64 -16.87 15.49
C ASP A 66 3.30 -16.83 14.09
N PRO A 67 4.15 -17.82 13.75
CA PRO A 67 4.88 -17.83 12.48
C PRO A 67 3.97 -17.92 11.25
N GLU A 68 2.89 -18.70 11.30
CA GLU A 68 1.99 -18.90 10.15
C GLU A 68 1.18 -17.62 9.87
N ALA A 69 0.62 -17.01 10.92
CA ALA A 69 -0.10 -15.74 10.80
C ALA A 69 0.82 -14.61 10.29
N ARG A 70 2.07 -14.54 10.77
CA ARG A 70 3.07 -13.59 10.24
C ARG A 70 3.32 -13.81 8.76
N GLN A 71 3.49 -15.06 8.35
CA GLN A 71 3.75 -15.40 6.95
C GLN A 71 2.57 -15.02 6.06
N ALA A 72 1.34 -15.29 6.49
CA ALA A 72 0.13 -14.89 5.77
C ALA A 72 0.03 -13.36 5.58
N VAL A 73 0.32 -12.58 6.64
CA VAL A 73 0.32 -11.11 6.56
C VAL A 73 1.41 -10.59 5.61
N VAL A 74 2.62 -11.15 5.67
CA VAL A 74 3.72 -10.75 4.79
C VAL A 74 3.38 -11.03 3.33
N TYR A 75 2.86 -12.22 3.02
CA TYR A 75 2.45 -12.55 1.64
C TYR A 75 1.31 -11.69 1.14
N GLY A 76 0.30 -11.43 1.97
CA GLY A 76 -0.83 -10.58 1.60
C GLY A 76 -0.38 -9.18 1.19
N ASN A 77 0.49 -8.56 2.00
CA ASN A 77 1.05 -7.25 1.68
C ASN A 77 1.99 -7.32 0.46
N LEU A 78 2.90 -8.29 0.40
CA LEU A 78 3.84 -8.43 -0.71
C LEU A 78 3.13 -8.54 -2.07
N VAL A 79 2.12 -9.41 -2.16
CA VAL A 79 1.37 -9.60 -3.41
C VAL A 79 0.57 -8.35 -3.75
N GLY A 80 -0.12 -7.76 -2.77
CA GLY A 80 -0.87 -6.53 -2.96
C GLY A 80 0.02 -5.38 -3.45
N ASP A 81 1.16 -5.18 -2.80
CA ASP A 81 2.10 -4.11 -3.13
C ASP A 81 2.80 -4.33 -4.47
N ALA A 82 3.15 -5.58 -4.80
CA ALA A 82 3.75 -5.93 -6.09
C ALA A 82 2.78 -5.70 -7.25
N ILE A 83 1.50 -6.11 -7.11
CA ILE A 83 0.48 -5.85 -8.12
C ILE A 83 0.21 -4.34 -8.22
N GLY A 84 0.08 -3.66 -7.08
CA GLY A 84 -0.10 -2.21 -7.01
C GLY A 84 1.04 -1.46 -7.71
N PHE A 85 2.29 -1.87 -7.49
CA PHE A 85 3.47 -1.33 -8.16
C PHE A 85 3.37 -1.45 -9.69
N VAL A 86 3.03 -2.64 -10.21
CA VAL A 86 2.90 -2.85 -11.65
C VAL A 86 1.80 -1.96 -12.23
N VAL A 87 0.63 -1.92 -11.60
CA VAL A 87 -0.51 -1.11 -12.07
C VAL A 87 -0.16 0.37 -12.09
N ILE A 88 0.41 0.90 -11.01
CA ILE A 88 0.74 2.33 -10.92
C ILE A 88 1.89 2.72 -11.85
N LEU A 89 2.86 1.82 -12.05
CA LEU A 89 3.95 2.03 -13.01
C LEU A 89 3.42 2.10 -14.45
N ILE A 90 2.52 1.18 -14.83
CA ILE A 90 1.87 1.23 -16.15
C ILE A 90 1.12 2.55 -16.33
N GLY A 91 0.33 2.96 -15.34
CA GLY A 91 -0.39 4.23 -15.38
C GLY A 91 0.54 5.44 -15.49
N GLN A 92 1.66 5.45 -14.78
CA GLN A 92 2.65 6.52 -14.83
C GLN A 92 3.34 6.59 -16.20
N LEU A 93 3.74 5.44 -16.76
CA LEU A 93 4.34 5.36 -18.09
C LEU A 93 3.36 5.73 -19.20
N ALA A 94 2.06 5.53 -18.99
CA ALA A 94 0.99 5.97 -19.88
C ALA A 94 0.65 7.47 -19.75
N GLY A 95 1.28 8.19 -18.82
CA GLY A 95 1.06 9.63 -18.61
C GLY A 95 -0.26 9.98 -17.91
N ILE A 96 -0.86 9.04 -17.18
CA ILE A 96 -2.13 9.27 -16.45
C ILE A 96 -1.96 10.33 -15.34
N ALA A 97 -0.81 10.33 -14.68
CA ALA A 97 -0.47 11.29 -13.63
C ALA A 97 0.72 12.16 -14.04
N ASN A 98 0.84 13.31 -13.38
CA ASN A 98 2.00 14.19 -13.50
C ASN A 98 3.24 13.58 -12.80
N ALA A 99 4.32 14.35 -12.68
CA ALA A 99 5.57 13.89 -12.05
C ALA A 99 5.41 13.39 -10.60
N VAL A 100 4.40 13.87 -9.85
CA VAL A 100 4.12 13.43 -8.48
C VAL A 100 3.70 11.95 -8.45
N GLY A 101 3.12 11.41 -9.52
CA GLY A 101 2.75 9.99 -9.61
C GLY A 101 3.90 9.02 -9.38
N TRP A 102 5.15 9.43 -9.64
CA TRP A 102 6.35 8.66 -9.30
C TRP A 102 6.49 8.39 -7.79
N SER A 103 5.92 9.24 -6.92
CA SER A 103 5.93 8.97 -5.48
C SER A 103 5.14 7.71 -5.15
N SER A 104 3.98 7.50 -5.78
CA SER A 104 3.16 6.31 -5.59
C SER A 104 3.86 5.06 -6.12
N VAL A 105 4.51 5.16 -7.29
CA VAL A 105 5.37 4.09 -7.83
C VAL A 105 6.46 3.71 -6.82
N ALA A 106 7.16 4.71 -6.26
CA ALA A 106 8.21 4.47 -5.28
C ALA A 106 7.68 3.85 -3.99
N ILE A 107 6.54 4.32 -3.46
CA ILE A 107 5.92 3.78 -2.25
C ILE A 107 5.60 2.28 -2.43
N TYR A 108 4.89 1.92 -3.48
CA TYR A 108 4.54 0.53 -3.76
C TYR A 108 5.77 -0.35 -3.96
N LEU A 109 6.77 0.14 -4.70
CA LEU A 109 8.03 -0.58 -4.90
C LEU A 109 8.77 -0.82 -3.58
N LEU A 110 8.93 0.21 -2.76
CA LEU A 110 9.67 0.13 -1.50
C LEU A 110 8.98 -0.79 -0.49
N LEU A 111 7.65 -0.77 -0.42
CA LEU A 111 6.89 -1.69 0.43
C LEU A 111 7.03 -3.14 -0.06
N ALA A 112 6.83 -3.38 -1.36
CA ALA A 112 7.01 -4.71 -1.95
C ALA A 112 8.43 -5.27 -1.71
N LEU A 113 9.47 -4.45 -1.94
CA LEU A 113 10.85 -4.85 -1.65
C LEU A 113 11.08 -5.09 -0.15
N GLY A 114 10.48 -4.28 0.72
CA GLY A 114 10.53 -4.47 2.17
C GLY A 114 9.96 -5.82 2.61
N PHE A 115 8.78 -6.19 2.10
CA PHE A 115 8.15 -7.47 2.43
C PHE A 115 8.87 -8.66 1.77
N ALA A 116 9.34 -8.51 0.53
CA ALA A 116 10.16 -9.52 -0.14
C ALA A 116 11.47 -9.78 0.62
N TYR A 117 12.13 -8.74 1.11
CA TYR A 117 13.34 -8.86 1.93
C TYR A 117 13.07 -9.66 3.21
N VAL A 118 11.96 -9.38 3.92
CA VAL A 118 11.59 -10.14 5.13
C VAL A 118 11.31 -11.60 4.78
N GLN A 119 10.63 -11.86 3.67
CA GLN A 119 10.28 -13.22 3.24
C GLN A 119 11.52 -14.04 2.86
N VAL A 120 12.49 -13.45 2.16
CA VAL A 120 13.70 -14.14 1.67
C VAL A 120 14.78 -14.26 2.74
N MET A 121 14.95 -13.25 3.61
CA MET A 121 16.03 -13.21 4.60
C MET A 121 15.65 -13.69 6.00
N GLN A 122 14.38 -14.04 6.25
CA GLN A 122 13.96 -14.79 7.43
C GLN A 122 13.36 -16.16 7.06
N PRO A 123 14.07 -17.02 6.30
CA PRO A 123 13.57 -18.36 6.05
C PRO A 123 13.52 -19.13 7.37
N ARG A 124 12.42 -19.86 7.52
CA ARG A 124 12.08 -20.79 8.60
C ARG A 124 13.31 -21.38 9.30
N SER A 125 13.43 -21.14 10.60
CA SER A 125 14.02 -22.17 11.46
C SER A 125 12.97 -23.30 11.47
N ALA A 126 13.21 -24.32 10.64
CA ALA A 126 12.41 -25.54 10.63
C ALA A 126 12.58 -26.31 11.95
#